data_AF-A0AA42XWB1-F1
#
_entry.id   AF-A0AA42XWB1-F1
#
_cell.length_a   1.000
_cell.length_b   1.000
_cell.length_c   1.000
_cell.angle_alpha   90.00
_cell.angle_beta   90.00
_cell.angle_gamma   90.00
#
_symmetry.space_group_name_H-M   'P 1'
#
loop_
_entity.id
_entity.type
_entity.pdbx_description
1 polymer ?
#
loop_
_entity_poly.entity_id
_entity_poly.type
_entity_poly.pdbx_seq_one_letter_code
_entity_poly.pdbx_strand_id
1 'polypeptide(L)'
;MCETCGCGDPEIVPVEVQERILSDNDAQAAHNRRHFEGLAVLAINLMGSPGAGKTAVLEATARAAGGRLRLGAVSGDLATDRDADRLNAAGIRSTTITTGSACHLDARLVHHTLHHAPCSDCDVFFIENVGNLVCPAIYDLGQAANVVALSVTEGEDKPLKYPVMFQKADLVLLTKVDLIPHLDFDVHAVEDALSRVMPDAKLLKVSAKTGEGIDAWLEWLEAQRPAQRSGSTSLEHHAHSHEHSHEHH
;
A
#
# COMPACT_ATOMS: atom_id res chain seq x y z
N MET A 1 -12.44 -43.75 17.95
CA MET A 1 -12.43 -42.42 17.30
C MET A 1 -12.71 -41.42 18.40
N CYS A 2 -11.78 -40.48 18.66
CA CYS A 2 -11.94 -39.47 19.70
C CYS A 2 -12.48 -38.21 19.05
N GLU A 3 -13.72 -37.82 19.38
CA GLU A 3 -14.42 -36.66 18.81
C GLU A 3 -14.05 -35.33 19.52
N THR A 4 -12.93 -35.26 20.24
CA THR A 4 -12.67 -34.15 21.19
C THR A 4 -11.34 -33.42 20.99
N CYS A 5 -10.52 -33.78 20.00
CA CYS A 5 -9.18 -33.17 19.84
C CYS A 5 -9.10 -32.04 18.80
N GLY A 6 -10.04 -31.89 17.86
CA GLY A 6 -9.93 -30.84 16.83
C GLY A 6 -8.63 -30.89 16.00
N CYS A 7 -7.89 -31.99 16.06
CA CYS A 7 -6.72 -32.25 15.23
C CYS A 7 -7.18 -32.83 13.87
N GLY A 8 -8.07 -32.08 13.21
CA GLY A 8 -8.40 -32.29 11.80
C GLY A 8 -7.18 -31.95 10.97
N ASP A 9 -6.89 -32.80 9.99
CA ASP A 9 -5.77 -32.68 9.07
C ASP A 9 -5.62 -31.22 8.57
N PRO A 10 -4.42 -30.63 8.57
CA PRO A 10 -4.20 -29.43 7.78
C PRO A 10 -4.44 -29.86 6.35
N GLU A 11 -5.57 -29.49 5.76
CA GLU A 11 -5.83 -29.70 4.34
C GLU A 11 -4.65 -29.10 3.58
N ILE A 12 -3.75 -29.97 3.13
CA ILE A 12 -2.66 -29.62 2.26
C ILE A 12 -3.34 -29.20 0.96
N VAL A 13 -3.49 -27.89 0.77
CA VAL A 13 -4.04 -27.34 -0.46
C VAL A 13 -3.17 -27.87 -1.61
N PRO A 14 -3.77 -28.59 -2.59
CA PRO A 14 -3.00 -29.13 -3.71
C PRO A 14 -2.29 -28.00 -4.45
N VAL A 15 -1.04 -28.24 -4.87
CA VAL A 15 -0.20 -27.24 -5.57
C VAL A 15 -0.94 -26.62 -6.76
N GLU A 16 -1.71 -27.42 -7.50
CA GLU A 16 -2.55 -26.95 -8.63
C GLU A 16 -3.61 -25.92 -8.21
N VAL A 17 -4.19 -26.04 -7.01
CA VAL A 17 -5.19 -25.09 -6.49
C VAL A 17 -4.50 -23.78 -6.13
N GLN A 18 -3.32 -23.83 -5.52
CA GLN A 18 -2.53 -22.65 -5.20
C GLN A 18 -2.09 -21.89 -6.47
N GLU A 19 -1.62 -22.61 -7.49
CA GLU A 19 -1.24 -22.01 -8.78
C GLU A 19 -2.42 -21.33 -9.48
N ARG A 20 -3.62 -21.94 -9.43
CA ARG A 20 -4.83 -21.34 -10.00
C ARG A 20 -5.26 -20.08 -9.26
N ILE A 21 -5.23 -20.08 -7.93
CA ILE A 21 -5.57 -18.89 -7.12
C ILE A 21 -4.62 -17.73 -7.44
N LEU A 22 -3.31 -18.02 -7.54
CA LEU A 22 -2.31 -17.00 -7.88
C LEU A 22 -2.47 -16.49 -9.31
N SER A 23 -2.73 -17.38 -10.28
CA SER A 23 -3.01 -16.98 -11.66
C SER A 23 -4.26 -16.09 -11.78
N ASP A 24 -5.30 -16.38 -11.02
CA ASP A 24 -6.52 -15.58 -10.95
C ASP A 24 -6.25 -14.20 -10.34
N ASN A 25 -5.42 -14.15 -9.28
CA ASN A 25 -4.96 -12.92 -8.66
C ASN A 25 -4.17 -12.08 -9.66
N ASP A 26 -3.22 -12.67 -10.38
CA ASP A 26 -2.33 -11.98 -11.31
C ASP A 26 -3.11 -11.38 -12.50
N ALA A 27 -4.13 -12.09 -13.00
CA ALA A 27 -5.03 -11.56 -14.03
C ALA A 27 -5.77 -10.31 -13.54
N GLN A 28 -6.24 -10.31 -12.29
CA GLN A 28 -6.91 -9.17 -11.67
C GLN A 28 -5.92 -8.04 -11.36
N ALA A 29 -4.72 -8.35 -10.89
CA ALA A 29 -3.66 -7.37 -10.63
C ALA A 29 -3.26 -6.65 -11.93
N ALA A 30 -3.13 -7.37 -13.03
CA ALA A 30 -2.88 -6.78 -14.35
C ALA A 30 -4.00 -5.84 -14.78
N HIS A 31 -5.26 -6.14 -14.44
CA HIS A 31 -6.39 -5.24 -14.68
C HIS A 31 -6.30 -3.97 -13.82
N ASN A 32 -6.02 -4.09 -12.52
CA ASN A 32 -5.85 -2.96 -11.62
C ASN A 32 -4.70 -2.05 -12.06
N ARG A 33 -3.57 -2.64 -12.48
CA ARG A 33 -2.42 -1.90 -13.01
C ARG A 33 -2.79 -1.04 -14.21
N ARG A 34 -3.47 -1.62 -15.21
CA ARG A 34 -3.96 -0.86 -16.37
C ARG A 34 -4.90 0.28 -15.98
N HIS A 35 -5.68 0.10 -14.92
CA HIS A 35 -6.56 1.15 -14.40
C HIS A 35 -5.75 2.31 -13.81
N PHE A 36 -4.77 2.03 -12.94
CA PHE A 36 -3.88 3.06 -12.38
C PHE A 36 -3.07 3.78 -13.47
N GLU A 37 -2.49 3.03 -14.41
CA GLU A 37 -1.75 3.58 -15.55
C GLU A 37 -2.63 4.45 -16.45
N GLY A 38 -3.88 4.03 -16.70
CA GLY A 38 -4.85 4.78 -17.49
C GLY A 38 -5.22 6.14 -16.87
N LEU A 39 -5.19 6.22 -15.53
CA LEU A 39 -5.44 7.44 -14.75
C LEU A 39 -4.16 8.24 -14.44
N ALA A 40 -2.98 7.74 -14.85
CA ALA A 40 -1.67 8.30 -14.47
C ALA A 40 -1.49 8.42 -12.94
N VAL A 41 -2.02 7.46 -12.18
CA VAL A 41 -1.93 7.38 -10.72
C VAL A 41 -0.77 6.47 -10.33
N LEU A 42 0.13 6.95 -9.46
CA LEU A 42 1.17 6.11 -8.87
C LEU A 42 0.58 5.26 -7.74
N ALA A 43 0.38 3.96 -7.97
CA ALA A 43 -0.09 3.03 -6.94
C ALA A 43 1.10 2.43 -6.16
N ILE A 44 1.08 2.57 -4.83
CA ILE A 44 2.13 2.07 -3.93
C ILE A 44 1.53 1.06 -2.97
N ASN A 45 2.06 -0.17 -2.95
CA ASN A 45 1.74 -1.15 -1.92
C ASN A 45 2.69 -0.97 -0.73
N LEU A 46 2.18 -0.47 0.39
CA LEU A 46 2.93 -0.26 1.62
C LEU A 46 2.71 -1.45 2.57
N MET A 47 3.75 -2.27 2.70
CA MET A 47 3.77 -3.48 3.53
C MET A 47 4.63 -3.27 4.77
N GLY A 48 4.55 -4.19 5.73
CA GLY A 48 5.35 -4.14 6.96
C GLY A 48 4.63 -4.83 8.12
N SER A 49 5.35 -5.05 9.23
CA SER A 49 4.78 -5.66 10.44
C SER A 49 3.64 -4.83 11.05
N PRO A 50 2.80 -5.43 11.92
CA PRO A 50 1.96 -4.67 12.82
C PRO A 50 2.82 -3.70 13.65
N GLY A 51 2.43 -2.43 13.71
CA GLY A 51 3.18 -1.41 14.45
C GLY A 51 4.48 -0.94 13.79
N ALA A 52 4.78 -1.32 12.54
CA ALA A 52 5.93 -0.81 11.78
C ALA A 52 5.84 0.68 11.44
N GLY A 53 4.70 1.33 11.68
CA GLY A 53 4.50 2.77 11.48
C GLY A 53 4.00 3.17 10.09
N LYS A 54 3.42 2.24 9.31
CA LYS A 54 2.87 2.49 7.97
C LYS A 54 1.92 3.70 7.94
N THR A 55 0.82 3.64 8.68
CA THR A 55 -0.15 4.75 8.78
C THR A 55 0.50 6.06 9.23
N ALA A 56 1.45 6.00 10.18
CA ALA A 56 2.12 7.19 10.69
C ALA A 56 3.01 7.86 9.61
N VAL A 57 3.68 7.08 8.78
CA VAL A 57 4.43 7.58 7.62
C VAL A 57 3.48 8.23 6.62
N LEU A 58 2.32 7.64 6.35
CA LEU A 58 1.33 8.23 5.45
C LEU A 58 0.75 9.56 6.01
N GLU A 59 0.45 9.63 7.30
CA GLU A 59 0.04 10.89 7.96
C GLU A 59 1.13 11.97 7.84
N ALA A 60 2.40 11.60 8.03
CA ALA A 60 3.52 12.52 7.85
C ALA A 60 3.71 12.94 6.39
N THR A 61 3.47 12.02 5.45
CA THR A 61 3.50 12.27 4.00
C THR A 61 2.46 13.33 3.64
N ALA A 62 1.23 13.21 4.14
CA ALA A 62 0.18 14.21 3.88
C ALA A 62 0.54 15.60 4.39
N ARG A 63 1.06 15.69 5.62
CA ARG A 63 1.51 16.96 6.21
C ARG A 63 2.63 17.60 5.39
N ALA A 64 3.65 16.83 5.01
CA ALA A 64 4.81 17.34 4.27
C ALA A 64 4.50 17.63 2.79
N ALA A 65 3.59 16.88 2.17
CA ALA A 65 3.13 17.15 0.82
C ALA A 65 2.48 18.54 0.72
N GLY A 66 1.77 18.98 1.76
CA GLY A 66 1.24 20.35 1.85
C GLY A 66 0.31 20.72 0.68
N GLY A 67 -0.43 19.74 0.15
CA GLY A 67 -1.30 19.90 -1.02
C GLY A 67 -0.59 19.87 -2.38
N ARG A 68 0.73 19.70 -2.44
CA ARG A 68 1.48 19.51 -3.70
C ARG A 68 1.15 18.20 -4.40
N LEU A 69 0.69 17.21 -3.62
CA LEU A 69 0.25 15.90 -4.11
C LEU A 69 -1.17 15.63 -3.63
N ARG A 70 -2.02 15.16 -4.53
CA ARG A 70 -3.33 14.63 -4.19
C ARG A 70 -3.16 13.17 -3.79
N LEU A 71 -3.46 12.85 -2.54
CA LEU A 71 -3.20 11.54 -1.97
C LEU A 71 -4.53 10.79 -1.75
N GLY A 72 -4.57 9.55 -2.21
CA GLY A 72 -5.62 8.59 -1.89
C GLY A 72 -5.04 7.37 -1.19
N ALA A 73 -5.88 6.65 -0.45
CA ALA A 73 -5.47 5.41 0.16
C ALA A 73 -6.60 4.39 0.30
N VAL A 74 -6.19 3.16 0.53
CA VAL A 74 -7.01 2.12 1.13
C VAL A 74 -6.22 1.48 2.27
N SER A 75 -6.90 1.16 3.37
CA SER A 75 -6.29 0.52 4.53
C SER A 75 -6.81 -0.90 4.71
N GLY A 76 -5.93 -1.89 4.62
CA GLY A 76 -6.23 -3.27 4.95
C GLY A 76 -6.07 -3.53 6.44
N ASP A 77 -7.17 -3.83 7.13
CA ASP A 77 -7.16 -4.21 8.54
C ASP A 77 -8.03 -5.47 8.74
N LEU A 78 -7.84 -6.18 9.84
CA LEU A 78 -8.62 -7.37 10.18
C LEU A 78 -10.01 -7.00 10.67
N ALA A 79 -10.13 -5.93 11.47
CA ALA A 79 -11.34 -5.70 12.25
C ALA A 79 -11.75 -4.23 12.51
N THR A 80 -10.92 -3.23 12.20
CA THR A 80 -11.21 -1.84 12.56
C THR A 80 -11.02 -0.86 11.41
N ASP A 81 -11.71 0.28 11.48
CA ASP A 81 -11.57 1.38 10.52
C ASP A 81 -10.56 2.45 10.98
N ARG A 82 -9.82 2.18 12.06
CA ARG A 82 -9.00 3.20 12.75
C ARG A 82 -7.95 3.83 11.84
N ASP A 83 -7.29 3.02 11.02
CA ASP A 83 -6.25 3.53 10.13
C ASP A 83 -6.84 4.35 8.99
N ALA A 84 -7.99 3.97 8.43
CA ALA A 84 -8.70 4.79 7.45
C ALA A 84 -9.17 6.14 8.05
N ASP A 85 -9.73 6.13 9.27
CA ASP A 85 -10.14 7.36 9.97
C ASP A 85 -8.96 8.32 10.20
N ARG A 86 -7.83 7.77 10.62
CA ARG A 86 -6.58 8.52 10.81
C ARG A 86 -6.07 9.14 9.52
N LEU A 87 -6.07 8.38 8.42
CA LEU A 87 -5.68 8.87 7.10
C LEU A 87 -6.61 9.98 6.61
N ASN A 88 -7.92 9.81 6.78
CA ASN A 88 -8.91 10.84 6.44
C ASN A 88 -8.69 12.13 7.27
N ALA A 89 -8.43 12.01 8.57
CA ALA A 89 -8.10 13.15 9.42
C ALA A 89 -6.80 13.86 9.01
N ALA A 90 -5.85 13.13 8.41
CA ALA A 90 -4.62 13.69 7.85
C ALA A 90 -4.80 14.30 6.44
N GLY A 91 -5.99 14.21 5.84
CA GLY A 91 -6.30 14.74 4.51
C GLY A 91 -6.04 13.77 3.36
N ILE A 92 -5.82 12.48 3.64
CA ILE A 92 -5.75 11.42 2.63
C ILE A 92 -7.12 10.76 2.54
N ARG A 93 -7.77 10.85 1.38
CA ARG A 93 -9.06 10.18 1.18
C ARG A 93 -8.86 8.68 1.27
N SER A 94 -9.38 8.06 2.33
CA SER A 94 -9.12 6.66 2.66
C SER A 94 -10.40 5.89 2.99
N THR A 95 -10.39 4.59 2.71
CA THR A 95 -11.43 3.64 3.10
C THR A 95 -10.80 2.35 3.60
N THR A 96 -11.51 1.60 4.42
CA THR A 96 -11.05 0.32 4.97
C THR A 96 -11.43 -0.84 4.06
N ILE A 97 -10.52 -1.80 3.91
CA ILE A 97 -10.84 -3.17 3.51
C ILE A 97 -10.76 -4.02 4.77
N THR A 98 -11.92 -4.43 5.31
CA THR A 98 -11.97 -5.40 6.39
C THR A 98 -11.73 -6.80 5.82
N THR A 99 -10.56 -7.34 6.10
CA THR A 99 -10.11 -8.66 5.60
C THR A 99 -10.69 -9.83 6.38
N GLY A 100 -11.31 -9.57 7.54
CA GLY A 100 -11.82 -10.60 8.45
C GLY A 100 -10.67 -11.42 9.02
N SER A 101 -10.50 -12.64 8.51
CA SER A 101 -9.41 -13.54 8.91
C SER A 101 -8.24 -13.57 7.92
N ALA A 102 -8.32 -12.89 6.77
CA ALA A 102 -7.24 -12.91 5.79
C ALA A 102 -6.04 -12.07 6.26
N CYS A 103 -4.85 -12.62 6.09
CA CYS A 103 -3.60 -12.03 6.58
C CYS A 103 -2.91 -11.09 5.57
N HIS A 104 -3.56 -10.78 4.46
CA HIS A 104 -3.08 -9.97 3.33
C HIS A 104 -4.26 -9.38 2.54
N LEU A 105 -3.96 -8.37 1.71
CA LEU A 105 -4.83 -7.95 0.62
C LEU A 105 -4.50 -8.72 -0.66
N ASP A 106 -5.52 -9.01 -1.45
CA ASP A 106 -5.40 -9.54 -2.82
C ASP A 106 -5.89 -8.52 -3.85
N ALA A 107 -5.65 -8.78 -5.14
CA ALA A 107 -6.02 -7.87 -6.21
C ALA A 107 -7.54 -7.67 -6.35
N ARG A 108 -8.37 -8.65 -5.96
CA ARG A 108 -9.85 -8.56 -6.06
C ARG A 108 -10.41 -7.64 -4.99
N LEU A 109 -9.89 -7.72 -3.77
CA LEU A 109 -10.24 -6.82 -2.67
C LEU A 109 -9.92 -5.37 -3.05
N VAL A 110 -8.70 -5.12 -3.53
CA VAL A 110 -8.30 -3.78 -4.01
C VAL A 110 -9.19 -3.33 -5.16
N HIS A 111 -9.44 -4.19 -6.14
CA HIS A 111 -10.30 -3.87 -7.28
C HIS A 111 -11.70 -3.44 -6.86
N HIS A 112 -12.33 -4.20 -5.96
CA HIS A 112 -13.66 -3.90 -5.46
C HIS A 112 -13.72 -2.51 -4.82
N THR A 113 -12.71 -2.18 -4.01
CA THR A 113 -12.64 -0.89 -3.33
C THR A 113 -12.42 0.29 -4.29
N LEU A 114 -11.71 0.10 -5.40
CA LEU A 114 -11.51 1.16 -6.40
C LEU A 114 -12.82 1.65 -7.03
N HIS A 115 -13.90 0.85 -7.02
CA HIS A 115 -15.23 1.29 -7.47
C HIS A 115 -15.90 2.27 -6.50
N HIS A 116 -15.47 2.29 -5.24
CA HIS A 116 -16.09 3.07 -4.16
C HIS A 116 -15.19 4.17 -3.60
N ALA A 117 -13.88 4.03 -3.73
CA ALA A 117 -12.86 5.02 -3.40
C ALA A 117 -12.21 5.53 -4.69
N PRO A 118 -12.73 6.63 -5.28
CA PRO A 118 -12.24 7.10 -6.57
C PRO A 118 -10.79 7.57 -6.44
N CYS A 119 -9.89 6.84 -7.11
CA CYS A 119 -8.49 7.20 -7.29
C CYS A 119 -8.27 8.20 -8.43
N SER A 120 -9.32 8.55 -9.18
CA SER A 120 -9.26 9.39 -10.39
C SER A 120 -8.73 10.81 -10.14
N ASP A 121 -8.84 11.30 -8.90
CA ASP A 121 -8.36 12.64 -8.51
C ASP A 121 -7.08 12.60 -7.69
N CYS A 122 -6.38 11.46 -7.64
CA CYS A 122 -5.14 11.30 -6.88
C CYS A 122 -3.91 11.32 -7.82
N ASP A 123 -2.78 11.79 -7.31
CA ASP A 123 -1.48 11.64 -7.96
C ASP A 123 -0.77 10.36 -7.47
N VAL A 124 -0.99 10.02 -6.19
CA VAL A 124 -0.47 8.81 -5.55
C VAL A 124 -1.60 8.12 -4.80
N PHE A 125 -1.72 6.81 -4.98
CA PHE A 125 -2.70 5.97 -4.29
C PHE A 125 -1.97 4.90 -3.44
N PHE A 126 -2.11 4.99 -2.13
CA PHE A 126 -1.49 4.04 -1.21
C PHE A 126 -2.41 2.85 -0.92
N ILE A 127 -1.89 1.65 -1.07
CA ILE A 127 -2.49 0.43 -0.56
C ILE A 127 -1.73 0.10 0.72
N GLU A 128 -2.24 0.56 1.87
CA GLU A 128 -1.69 0.19 3.17
C GLU A 128 -2.12 -1.26 3.46
N ASN A 129 -1.19 -2.20 3.29
CA ASN A 129 -1.47 -3.62 3.42
C ASN A 129 -1.63 -4.02 4.90
N VAL A 130 -2.18 -5.22 5.11
CA VAL A 130 -2.28 -5.81 6.46
C VAL A 130 -0.88 -5.91 7.08
N GLY A 131 -0.80 -5.67 8.39
CA GLY A 131 0.45 -5.82 9.15
C GLY A 131 0.97 -7.25 9.12
N ASN A 132 1.84 -7.59 8.17
CA ASN A 132 2.40 -8.93 8.00
C ASN A 132 3.63 -8.90 7.06
N LEU A 133 4.69 -9.61 7.42
CA LEU A 133 5.92 -9.75 6.61
C LEU A 133 5.99 -11.06 5.80
N VAL A 134 4.94 -11.86 5.80
CA VAL A 134 4.89 -13.18 5.13
C VAL A 134 3.85 -13.19 4.03
N CYS A 135 2.55 -13.14 4.39
CA CYS A 135 1.46 -13.33 3.42
C CYS A 135 1.46 -12.30 2.27
N PRO A 136 1.64 -10.98 2.52
CA PRO A 136 1.51 -9.99 1.45
C PRO A 136 2.59 -10.11 0.36
N ALA A 137 3.73 -10.73 0.68
CA ALA A 137 4.86 -10.82 -0.23
C ALA A 137 4.58 -11.64 -1.49
N ILE A 138 3.53 -12.47 -1.53
CA ILE A 138 3.24 -13.32 -2.70
C ILE A 138 2.12 -12.80 -3.59
N TYR A 139 1.37 -11.77 -3.18
CA TYR A 139 0.23 -11.25 -3.93
C TYR A 139 0.56 -9.94 -4.64
N ASP A 140 0.45 -9.94 -5.96
CA ASP A 140 0.41 -8.72 -6.76
C ASP A 140 -0.98 -8.08 -6.65
N LEU A 141 -1.06 -6.76 -6.45
CA LEU A 141 -2.32 -6.01 -6.33
C LEU A 141 -2.54 -5.08 -7.53
N GLY A 142 -1.57 -5.01 -8.45
CA GLY A 142 -1.54 -4.06 -9.57
C GLY A 142 -0.83 -2.75 -9.24
N GLN A 143 -0.11 -2.69 -8.11
CA GLN A 143 0.75 -1.56 -7.74
C GLN A 143 1.90 -1.36 -8.73
N ALA A 144 2.41 -0.12 -8.79
CA ALA A 144 3.61 0.22 -9.54
C ALA A 144 4.89 -0.08 -8.75
N ALA A 145 4.84 0.06 -7.42
CA ALA A 145 5.97 -0.25 -6.55
C ALA A 145 5.53 -0.85 -5.20
N ASN A 146 6.39 -1.70 -4.65
CA ASN A 146 6.31 -2.29 -3.33
C ASN A 146 7.24 -1.54 -2.37
N VAL A 147 6.68 -1.04 -1.27
CA VAL A 147 7.44 -0.37 -0.22
C VAL A 147 7.26 -1.14 1.08
N VAL A 148 8.36 -1.43 1.78
CA VAL A 148 8.33 -2.16 3.05
C VAL A 148 8.74 -1.23 4.19
N ALA A 149 7.85 -1.03 5.16
CA ALA A 149 8.19 -0.39 6.43
C ALA A 149 8.81 -1.42 7.37
N LEU A 150 10.04 -1.14 7.81
CA LEU A 150 10.78 -1.89 8.82
C LEU A 150 11.08 -0.93 9.97
N SER A 151 10.56 -1.17 11.17
CA SER A 151 10.84 -0.30 12.31
C SER A 151 12.13 -0.69 13.03
N VAL A 152 12.89 0.30 13.51
CA VAL A 152 14.07 0.06 14.37
C VAL A 152 13.73 -0.75 15.64
N THR A 153 12.47 -0.74 16.09
CA THR A 153 12.02 -1.53 17.25
C THR A 153 11.81 -3.01 16.95
N GLU A 154 11.94 -3.44 15.70
CA GLU A 154 11.73 -4.83 15.29
C GLU A 154 13.02 -5.67 15.29
N GLY A 155 14.19 -5.00 15.31
CA GLY A 155 15.51 -5.63 15.21
C GLY A 155 16.04 -5.72 13.78
N GLU A 156 17.36 -5.79 13.66
CA GLU A 156 18.14 -5.62 12.43
C GLU A 156 18.05 -6.83 11.50
N ASP A 157 17.70 -8.00 12.04
CA ASP A 157 17.75 -9.29 11.35
C ASP A 157 16.52 -9.61 10.49
N LYS A 158 15.52 -8.71 10.47
CA LYS A 158 14.26 -8.92 9.75
C LYS A 158 14.43 -9.20 8.26
N PRO A 159 15.33 -8.53 7.52
CA PRO A 159 15.57 -8.86 6.12
C PRO A 159 15.96 -10.31 5.89
N LEU A 160 16.84 -10.86 6.74
CA LEU A 160 17.29 -12.25 6.65
C LEU A 160 16.22 -13.25 7.08
N LYS A 161 15.34 -12.86 8.02
CA LYS A 161 14.23 -13.71 8.51
C LYS A 161 13.04 -13.76 7.55
N TYR A 162 12.81 -12.71 6.77
CA TYR A 162 11.66 -12.60 5.86
C TYR A 162 12.10 -12.30 4.42
N PRO A 163 13.02 -13.09 3.83
CA PRO A 163 13.71 -12.70 2.60
C PRO A 163 12.78 -12.49 1.42
N VAL A 164 11.67 -13.25 1.33
CA VAL A 164 10.67 -13.12 0.26
C VAL A 164 10.02 -11.73 0.24
N MET A 165 9.77 -11.14 1.41
CA MET A 165 9.19 -9.79 1.50
C MET A 165 10.17 -8.73 0.97
N PHE A 166 11.41 -8.78 1.45
CA PHE A 166 12.42 -7.79 1.09
C PHE A 166 12.91 -7.94 -0.36
N GLN A 167 12.96 -9.16 -0.89
CA GLN A 167 13.27 -9.42 -2.31
C GLN A 167 12.30 -8.77 -3.29
N LYS A 168 11.04 -8.58 -2.88
CA LYS A 168 10.02 -7.94 -3.71
C LYS A 168 9.89 -6.43 -3.48
N ALA A 169 10.62 -5.87 -2.54
CA ALA A 169 10.57 -4.45 -2.23
C ALA A 169 11.37 -3.63 -3.25
N ASP A 170 10.80 -2.53 -3.71
CA ASP A 170 11.50 -1.51 -4.50
C ASP A 170 12.16 -0.46 -3.59
N LEU A 171 11.65 -0.30 -2.37
CA LEU A 171 12.19 0.56 -1.33
C LEU A 171 11.88 0.00 0.06
N VAL A 172 12.84 0.10 0.97
CA VAL A 172 12.64 -0.13 2.41
C VAL A 172 12.67 1.19 3.15
N LEU A 173 11.64 1.44 3.96
CA LEU A 173 11.59 2.56 4.90
C LEU A 173 12.02 2.04 6.27
N LEU A 174 13.20 2.45 6.75
CA LEU A 174 13.59 2.22 8.14
C LEU A 174 12.88 3.26 9.01
N THR A 175 11.82 2.86 9.71
CA THR A 175 10.94 3.77 10.44
C THR A 175 11.32 3.92 11.92
N LYS A 176 10.86 5.03 12.51
CA LYS A 176 11.07 5.40 13.92
C LYS A 176 12.54 5.63 14.27
N VAL A 177 13.31 6.16 13.32
CA VAL A 177 14.75 6.43 13.51
C VAL A 177 15.04 7.43 14.64
N ASP A 178 14.04 8.21 15.04
CA ASP A 178 14.09 9.07 16.23
C ASP A 178 14.31 8.28 17.54
N LEU A 179 14.09 6.97 17.53
CA LEU A 179 14.32 6.10 18.68
C LEU A 179 15.74 5.52 18.75
N ILE A 180 16.56 5.64 17.69
CA ILE A 180 17.92 5.07 17.66
C ILE A 180 18.77 5.50 18.87
N PRO A 181 18.76 6.77 19.33
CA PRO A 181 19.52 7.18 20.51
C PRO A 181 19.10 6.50 21.83
N HIS A 182 17.97 5.79 21.82
CA HIS A 182 17.40 5.10 22.98
C HIS A 182 17.47 3.57 22.86
N LEU A 183 18.03 3.05 21.77
CA LEU A 183 18.10 1.63 21.46
C LEU A 183 19.56 1.23 21.21
N ASP A 184 19.88 -0.04 21.51
CA ASP A 184 21.08 -0.68 20.99
C ASP A 184 20.75 -1.19 19.59
N PHE A 185 20.85 -0.32 18.60
CA PHE A 185 20.44 -0.59 17.22
C PHE A 185 21.53 -0.19 16.23
N ASP A 186 21.96 -1.12 15.39
CA ASP A 186 22.96 -0.88 14.35
C ASP A 186 22.33 -0.74 12.96
N VAL A 187 22.31 0.49 12.43
CA VAL A 187 21.81 0.76 11.07
C VAL A 187 22.62 0.02 10.01
N HIS A 188 23.94 -0.13 10.19
CA HIS A 188 24.78 -0.82 9.22
C HIS A 188 24.47 -2.31 9.15
N ALA A 189 24.08 -2.93 10.27
CA ALA A 189 23.65 -4.32 10.27
C ALA A 189 22.37 -4.54 9.42
N VAL A 190 21.46 -3.54 9.39
CA VAL A 190 20.28 -3.57 8.51
C VAL A 190 20.69 -3.43 7.04
N GLU A 191 21.55 -2.47 6.73
CA GLU A 191 22.06 -2.25 5.36
C GLU A 191 22.75 -3.52 4.83
N ASP A 192 23.59 -4.15 5.64
CA ASP A 192 24.24 -5.42 5.33
C ASP A 192 23.21 -6.54 5.11
N ALA A 193 22.22 -6.66 5.99
CA ALA A 193 21.16 -7.66 5.87
C ALA A 193 20.34 -7.49 4.57
N LEU A 194 20.01 -6.25 4.21
CA LEU A 194 19.28 -5.92 2.98
C LEU A 194 20.13 -6.25 1.75
N SER A 195 21.43 -5.90 1.74
CA SER A 195 22.33 -6.17 0.61
C SER A 195 22.47 -7.67 0.26
N ARG A 196 22.25 -8.55 1.24
CA ARG A 196 22.30 -10.02 1.06
C ARG A 196 21.02 -10.60 0.47
N VAL A 197 19.92 -9.86 0.54
CA VAL A 197 18.58 -10.35 0.22
C VAL A 197 18.00 -9.63 -1.00
N MET A 198 18.23 -8.32 -1.12
CA MET A 198 17.73 -7.48 -2.20
C MET A 198 18.74 -7.41 -3.36
N PRO A 199 18.30 -7.57 -4.62
CA PRO A 199 19.16 -7.35 -5.78
C PRO A 199 19.69 -5.91 -5.90
N ASP A 200 18.85 -4.93 -5.56
CA ASP A 200 19.16 -3.49 -5.53
C ASP A 200 18.63 -2.90 -4.21
N ALA A 201 19.47 -2.95 -3.17
CA ALA A 201 19.06 -2.55 -1.83
C ALA A 201 18.90 -1.03 -1.73
N LYS A 202 17.65 -0.58 -1.57
CA LYS A 202 17.31 0.83 -1.32
C LYS A 202 16.71 0.99 0.07
N LEU A 203 17.37 1.78 0.90
CA LEU A 203 16.97 2.05 2.27
C LEU A 203 16.81 3.56 2.49
N LEU A 204 15.67 3.96 3.04
CA LEU A 204 15.40 5.34 3.45
C LEU A 204 15.07 5.40 4.94
N LYS A 205 15.82 6.19 5.69
CA LYS A 205 15.60 6.42 7.12
C LYS A 205 14.50 7.45 7.31
N VAL A 206 13.46 7.11 8.08
CA VAL A 206 12.32 8.01 8.31
C VAL A 206 11.85 8.05 9.76
N SER A 207 11.43 9.24 10.18
CA SER A 207 10.64 9.42 11.39
C SER A 207 9.39 10.23 11.08
N ALA A 208 8.23 9.59 11.21
CA ALA A 208 6.94 10.28 11.14
C ALA A 208 6.73 11.31 12.27
N LYS A 209 7.49 11.16 13.38
CA LYS A 209 7.41 12.02 14.57
C LYS A 209 8.22 13.30 14.39
N THR A 210 9.46 13.20 13.92
CA THR A 210 10.34 14.37 13.75
C THR A 210 10.27 14.98 12.34
N GLY A 211 9.76 14.23 11.36
CA GLY A 211 9.78 14.59 9.95
C GLY A 211 11.07 14.20 9.22
N GLU A 212 12.05 13.62 9.93
CA GLU A 212 13.30 13.16 9.32
C GLU A 212 13.02 12.20 8.15
N GLY A 213 13.67 12.45 7.01
CA GLY A 213 13.58 11.61 5.81
C GLY A 213 12.28 11.70 5.02
N ILE A 214 11.26 12.42 5.50
CA ILE A 214 9.97 12.51 4.81
C ILE A 214 10.10 13.28 3.48
N ASP A 215 10.96 14.28 3.39
CA ASP A 215 11.20 14.99 2.12
C ASP A 215 11.84 14.08 1.07
N ALA A 216 12.84 13.28 1.45
CA ALA A 216 13.47 12.32 0.55
C ALA A 216 12.51 11.18 0.15
N TRP A 217 11.56 10.82 1.02
CA TRP A 217 10.44 9.93 0.68
C TRP A 217 9.52 10.57 -0.38
N LEU A 218 9.15 11.85 -0.23
CA LEU A 218 8.36 12.57 -1.21
C LEU A 218 9.09 12.70 -2.56
N GLU A 219 10.39 12.97 -2.55
CA GLU A 219 11.21 13.00 -3.76
C GLU A 219 11.24 11.63 -4.47
N TRP A 220 11.35 10.54 -3.71
CA TRP A 220 11.27 9.19 -4.27
C TRP A 220 9.91 8.94 -4.91
N LEU A 221 8.81 9.30 -4.23
CA LEU A 221 7.46 9.19 -4.80
C LEU A 221 7.32 9.99 -6.09
N GLU A 222 7.79 11.23 -6.12
CA GLU A 222 7.74 12.08 -7.31
C GLU A 222 8.53 11.47 -8.48
N ALA A 223 9.70 10.90 -8.20
CA ALA A 223 10.52 10.23 -9.20
C ALA A 223 9.89 8.95 -9.77
N GLN A 224 8.99 8.30 -9.04
CA GLN A 224 8.25 7.13 -9.53
C GLN A 224 7.00 7.49 -10.33
N ARG A 225 6.55 8.75 -10.32
CA ARG A 225 5.28 9.11 -10.96
C ARG A 225 5.34 8.87 -12.48
N PRO A 226 4.27 8.30 -13.06
CA PRO A 226 4.17 8.24 -14.50
C PRO A 226 4.13 9.66 -15.08
N ALA A 227 4.75 9.85 -16.25
CA ALA A 227 4.69 11.14 -16.94
C ALA A 227 3.23 11.55 -17.15
N GLN A 228 2.87 12.76 -16.72
CA GLN A 228 1.51 13.25 -16.92
C GLN A 228 1.20 13.29 -18.41
N ARG A 229 0.07 12.70 -18.80
CA ARG A 229 -0.45 12.87 -20.16
C ARG A 229 -0.81 14.34 -20.32
N SER A 230 -0.05 15.07 -21.13
CA SER A 230 -0.38 16.40 -21.57
C SER A 230 -1.69 16.37 -22.37
N GLY A 231 -2.80 16.63 -21.69
CA GLY A 231 -4.09 16.98 -22.29
C GLY A 231 -5.09 15.83 -22.47
N SER A 232 -6.19 15.89 -21.71
CA SER A 232 -7.52 15.72 -22.28
C SER A 232 -8.46 16.74 -21.65
N THR A 233 -8.75 17.77 -22.44
CA THR A 233 -10.00 18.53 -22.51
C THR A 233 -11.06 18.20 -21.46
N SER A 234 -11.41 19.23 -20.69
CA SER A 234 -12.70 19.45 -20.05
C SER A 234 -13.82 18.62 -20.69
N LEU A 235 -14.38 17.67 -19.93
CA LEU A 235 -15.71 17.16 -20.16
C LEU A 235 -16.67 18.34 -20.00
N GLU A 236 -16.98 19.01 -21.11
CA GLU A 236 -18.12 19.91 -21.17
C GLU A 236 -19.36 19.09 -20.83
N HIS A 237 -19.99 19.41 -19.69
CA HIS A 237 -21.36 19.03 -19.43
C HIS A 237 -22.23 19.55 -20.58
N HIS A 238 -22.61 18.68 -21.50
CA HIS A 238 -23.77 18.93 -22.35
C HIS A 238 -25.02 18.92 -21.48
N ALA A 239 -25.35 20.12 -20.97
CA ALA A 239 -26.67 20.43 -20.47
C ALA A 239 -27.65 20.36 -21.65
N HIS A 240 -28.40 19.27 -21.76
CA HIS A 240 -29.60 19.23 -22.58
C HIS A 240 -30.68 20.08 -21.89
N SER A 241 -30.77 21.35 -22.28
CA SER A 241 -31.93 22.18 -22.01
C SER A 241 -33.08 21.71 -22.89
N HIS A 242 -34.00 20.92 -22.33
CA HIS A 242 -35.33 20.75 -22.89
C HIS A 242 -36.18 21.96 -22.50
N GLU A 243 -36.26 22.94 -23.39
CA GLU A 243 -37.34 23.93 -23.39
C GLU A 243 -38.65 23.22 -23.77
N HIS A 244 -39.52 22.99 -22.80
CA HIS A 244 -40.93 22.77 -23.06
C HIS A 244 -41.65 24.12 -23.01
N SER A 245 -41.83 24.71 -24.18
CA SER A 245 -42.82 25.74 -24.43
C SER A 245 -44.21 25.12 -24.36
N HIS A 246 -44.97 25.47 -23.33
CA HIS A 246 -46.42 25.31 -23.33
C HIS A 246 -47.05 26.68 -23.09
N GLU A 247 -47.53 27.28 -24.18
CA GLU A 247 -48.40 28.44 -24.17
C GLU A 247 -49.66 28.10 -24.99
N HIS A 248 -50.81 28.48 -24.41
CA HIS A 248 -52.14 28.66 -25.01
C HIS A 248 -53.04 27.44 -25.33
N HIS A 249 -53.98 27.14 -24.42
CA HIS A 249 -55.36 27.67 -24.45
C HIS A 249 -56.11 27.40 -23.14
#